data_AF-A0A536EB75-F1
#
_entry.id   AF-A0A536EB75-F1
#
_cell.length_a   1.000
_cell.length_b   1.000
_cell.length_c   1.000
_cell.angle_alpha   90.00
_cell.angle_beta   90.00
_cell.angle_gamma   90.00
#
_symmetry.space_group_name_H-M   'P 1'
#
loop_
_entity.id
_entity.type
_entity.pdbx_description
1 polymer ?
#
loop_
_entity_poly.entity_id
_entity_poly.type
_entity_poly.pdbx_seq_one_letter_code
_entity_poly.pdbx_strand_id
1 'polypeptide(L)'
;MVEPYFDNSAIDPVAKRKAGGAVRALMDSHNAVAHASIQNVLEAWRIPDAAQRGQFIETLLTLAASREEEPLLLTAARGLVDEIRAHHPDWLVAGPDLASHVQEVERRRWVWRKLEEDRTYRPANFIARQGFLYAAIGASMDRQRVVRRARKAGIAVPSPVESIDVAVALQPIVDALPEPEADWREGAAAAWWRGAIGGDENLTDLRDYLRPYLAVDHIAVGRWMRFWLTEASS
;
A
#
# COMPACT_ATOMS: atom_id res chain seq x y z
N MET A 1 19.60 11.15 10.12
CA MET A 1 19.33 9.71 9.97
C MET A 1 18.80 9.52 8.56
N VAL A 2 19.34 8.57 7.79
CA VAL A 2 18.85 8.28 6.45
C VAL A 2 18.12 6.94 6.51
N GLU A 3 16.90 6.86 6.00
CA GLU A 3 16.11 5.61 6.01
C GLU A 3 16.07 5.05 4.58
N PRO A 4 17.12 4.34 4.14
CA PRO A 4 17.09 3.70 2.83
C PRO A 4 16.02 2.61 2.80
N TYR A 5 15.09 2.73 1.87
CA TYR A 5 14.20 1.64 1.51
C TYR A 5 14.94 0.60 0.68
N PHE A 6 15.10 -0.61 1.23
CA PHE A 6 15.68 -1.73 0.49
C PHE A 6 14.59 -2.51 -0.23
N ASP A 7 14.43 -2.21 -1.52
CA ASP A 7 13.70 -3.09 -2.42
C ASP A 7 14.49 -4.40 -2.63
N ASN A 8 13.79 -5.46 -3.04
CA ASN A 8 14.39 -6.77 -3.28
C ASN A 8 15.49 -6.72 -4.35
N SER A 9 15.40 -5.78 -5.29
CA SER A 9 16.46 -5.49 -6.27
C SER A 9 17.81 -5.11 -5.64
N ALA A 10 17.80 -4.56 -4.42
CA ALA A 10 18.99 -4.27 -3.63
C ALA A 10 19.38 -5.42 -2.68
N ILE A 11 18.41 -6.18 -2.15
CA ILE A 11 18.67 -7.28 -1.21
C ILE A 11 19.23 -8.51 -1.93
N ASP A 12 18.71 -8.83 -3.12
CA ASP A 12 19.10 -10.01 -3.92
C ASP A 12 20.62 -10.10 -4.17
N PRO A 13 21.28 -9.02 -4.66
CA PRO A 13 22.73 -9.04 -4.87
C PRO A 13 23.52 -9.22 -3.57
N VAL A 14 23.05 -8.64 -2.46
CA VAL A 14 23.70 -8.77 -1.14
C VAL A 14 23.60 -10.20 -0.64
N ALA A 15 22.41 -10.81 -0.77
CA ALA A 15 22.17 -12.20 -0.43
C ALA A 15 23.07 -13.12 -1.25
N LYS A 16 23.05 -13.01 -2.59
CA LYS A 16 23.86 -13.83 -3.51
C LYS A 16 25.36 -13.76 -3.21
N ARG A 17 25.86 -12.59 -2.79
CA ARG A 17 27.28 -12.36 -2.44
C ARG A 17 27.61 -12.69 -0.98
N LYS A 18 26.64 -13.09 -0.16
CA LYS A 18 26.79 -13.28 1.30
C LYS A 18 27.38 -12.05 2.00
N ALA A 19 27.02 -10.86 1.54
CA ALA A 19 27.61 -9.60 1.97
C ALA A 19 26.80 -8.89 3.08
N GLY A 20 25.82 -9.57 3.69
CA GLY A 20 24.89 -8.97 4.68
C GLY A 20 25.60 -8.24 5.82
N GLY A 21 26.61 -8.85 6.44
CA GLY A 21 27.37 -8.22 7.52
C GLY A 21 28.17 -6.99 7.07
N ALA A 22 28.76 -7.01 5.87
CA ALA A 22 29.52 -5.88 5.34
C ALA A 22 28.60 -4.69 5.01
N VAL A 23 27.43 -4.96 4.41
CA VAL A 23 26.43 -3.92 4.13
C VAL A 23 25.84 -3.37 5.42
N ARG A 24 25.60 -4.20 6.43
CA ARG A 24 25.14 -3.74 7.74
C ARG A 24 26.14 -2.79 8.39
N ALA A 25 27.42 -3.14 8.41
CA ALA A 25 28.47 -2.26 8.92
C ALA A 25 28.57 -0.93 8.14
N LEU A 26 28.36 -0.98 6.82
CA LEU A 26 28.31 0.23 6.00
C LEU A 26 27.11 1.12 6.37
N MET A 27 25.93 0.53 6.57
CA MET A 27 24.73 1.25 7.00
C MET A 27 24.94 1.90 8.37
N ASP A 28 25.48 1.16 9.33
CA ASP A 28 25.75 1.66 10.68
C ASP A 28 26.73 2.86 10.63
N SER A 29 27.78 2.80 9.81
CA SER A 29 28.73 3.92 9.64
C SER A 29 28.11 5.18 9.00
N HIS A 30 26.97 5.05 8.33
CA HIS A 30 26.23 6.16 7.71
C HIS A 30 24.97 6.56 8.49
N ASN A 31 24.75 6.00 9.69
CA ASN A 31 23.50 6.18 10.45
C ASN A 31 22.26 5.88 9.58
N ALA A 32 22.34 4.80 8.82
CA ALA A 32 21.29 4.35 7.91
C ALA A 32 20.50 3.18 8.49
N VAL A 33 19.17 3.23 8.37
CA VAL A 33 18.26 2.23 8.94
C VAL A 33 17.43 1.60 7.84
N ALA A 34 17.44 0.27 7.74
CA ALA A 34 16.60 -0.46 6.80
C ALA A 34 15.33 -0.99 7.51
N HIS A 35 14.23 -0.96 6.76
CA HIS A 35 12.95 -1.51 7.19
C HIS A 35 12.56 -2.68 6.29
N ALA A 36 12.22 -3.82 6.89
CA ALA A 36 11.70 -4.97 6.15
C ALA A 36 10.17 -4.90 6.05
N SER A 37 9.65 -4.96 4.84
CA SER A 37 8.22 -5.05 4.58
C SER A 37 7.78 -6.49 4.31
N ILE A 38 6.49 -6.74 4.46
CA ILE A 38 5.90 -8.02 4.06
C ILE A 38 5.97 -8.23 2.53
N GLN A 39 6.12 -7.16 1.73
CA GLN A 39 6.36 -7.28 0.30
C GLN A 39 7.71 -7.94 0.02
N ASN A 40 8.75 -7.67 0.83
CA ASN A 40 10.02 -8.38 0.73
C ASN A 40 9.82 -9.90 0.97
N VAL A 41 8.97 -10.26 1.93
CA VAL A 41 8.64 -11.65 2.27
C VAL A 41 7.84 -12.34 1.16
N LEU A 42 6.83 -11.66 0.60
CA LEU A 42 6.02 -12.21 -0.50
C LEU A 42 6.87 -12.52 -1.72
N GLU A 43 7.84 -11.67 -2.02
CA GLU A 43 8.80 -11.88 -3.11
C GLU A 43 9.79 -13.01 -2.78
N ALA A 44 10.26 -13.10 -1.52
CA ALA A 44 11.05 -14.24 -1.07
C ALA A 44 10.30 -15.58 -1.23
N TRP A 45 8.99 -15.62 -0.95
CA TRP A 45 8.17 -16.83 -1.15
C TRP A 45 8.00 -17.24 -2.60
N ARG A 46 8.24 -16.34 -3.56
CA ARG A 46 8.28 -16.66 -5.00
C ARG A 46 9.57 -17.37 -5.40
N ILE A 47 10.63 -17.32 -4.59
CA ILE A 47 11.87 -18.06 -4.82
C ILE A 47 11.60 -19.56 -4.62
N PRO A 48 11.66 -20.39 -5.69
CA PRO A 48 11.31 -21.81 -5.58
C PRO A 48 12.29 -22.59 -4.70
N ASP A 49 13.58 -22.33 -4.88
CA ASP A 49 14.66 -22.98 -4.17
C ASP A 49 14.68 -22.57 -2.69
N ALA A 50 14.61 -23.57 -1.79
CA ALA A 50 14.50 -23.33 -0.36
C ALA A 50 15.79 -22.75 0.24
N ALA A 51 16.96 -23.13 -0.27
CA ALA A 51 18.23 -22.63 0.23
C ALA A 51 18.43 -21.15 -0.16
N GLN A 52 18.14 -20.80 -1.41
CA GLN A 52 18.18 -19.42 -1.89
C GLN A 52 17.17 -18.54 -1.14
N ARG A 53 15.95 -19.04 -0.91
CA ARG A 53 14.95 -18.34 -0.11
C ARG A 53 15.42 -18.11 1.33
N GLY A 54 15.96 -19.14 1.96
CA GLY A 54 16.52 -19.05 3.31
C GLY A 54 17.62 -17.99 3.41
N GLN A 55 18.55 -17.98 2.45
CA GLN A 55 19.63 -17.00 2.37
C GLN A 55 19.12 -15.57 2.15
N PHE A 56 18.08 -15.40 1.33
CA PHE A 56 17.44 -14.11 1.12
C PHE A 56 16.81 -13.60 2.43
N ILE A 57 16.01 -14.43 3.11
CA ILE A 57 15.35 -14.07 4.37
C ILE A 57 16.38 -13.79 5.47
N GLU A 58 17.45 -14.58 5.57
CA GLU A 58 18.55 -14.32 6.51
C GLU A 58 19.20 -12.96 6.25
N THR A 59 19.45 -12.63 4.99
CA THR A 59 20.02 -11.32 4.61
C THR A 59 19.05 -10.19 4.95
N LEU A 60 17.78 -10.33 4.60
CA LEU A 60 16.72 -9.36 4.94
C LEU A 60 16.71 -9.06 6.44
N LEU A 61 16.75 -10.10 7.28
CA LEU A 61 16.65 -9.98 8.73
C LEU A 61 17.96 -9.51 9.38
N THR A 62 19.10 -9.68 8.71
CA THR A 62 20.38 -9.10 9.12
C THR A 62 20.41 -7.60 8.88
N LEU A 63 19.90 -7.15 7.73
CA LEU A 63 19.95 -5.74 7.33
C LEU A 63 18.87 -4.92 8.03
N ALA A 64 17.66 -5.46 8.18
CA ALA A 64 16.52 -4.75 8.72
C ALA A 64 16.67 -4.46 10.21
N ALA A 65 16.55 -3.20 10.59
CA ALA A 65 16.50 -2.78 11.99
C ALA A 65 15.08 -2.93 12.59
N SER A 66 14.05 -2.80 11.76
CA SER A 66 12.67 -3.07 12.14
C SER A 66 11.90 -3.74 11.01
N ARG A 67 10.70 -4.24 11.34
CA ARG A 67 9.85 -5.02 10.45
C ARG A 67 8.44 -4.45 10.46
N GLU A 68 7.77 -4.56 9.31
CA GLU A 68 6.36 -4.23 9.17
C GLU A 68 5.50 -5.23 9.96
N GLU A 69 5.28 -4.95 11.24
CA GLU A 69 4.32 -5.72 12.05
C GLU A 69 2.87 -5.32 11.77
N GLU A 70 2.66 -4.05 11.45
CA GLU A 70 1.37 -3.50 11.07
C GLU A 70 1.34 -3.23 9.57
N PRO A 71 0.33 -3.71 8.82
CA PRO A 71 0.23 -3.45 7.39
C PRO A 71 0.28 -1.95 7.06
N LEU A 72 1.10 -1.54 6.10
CA LEU A 72 1.19 -0.14 5.65
C LEU A 72 -0.17 0.43 5.28
N LEU A 73 -1.01 -0.37 4.59
CA LEU A 73 -2.37 0.04 4.21
C LEU A 73 -3.28 0.26 5.43
N LEU A 74 -3.09 -0.48 6.52
CA LEU A 74 -3.84 -0.25 7.76
C LEU A 74 -3.41 1.06 8.41
N THR A 75 -2.10 1.36 8.44
CA THR A 75 -1.59 2.64 8.92
C THR A 75 -2.13 3.81 8.09
N ALA A 76 -2.09 3.69 6.76
CA ALA A 76 -2.66 4.69 5.86
C ALA A 76 -4.18 4.86 6.04
N ALA A 77 -4.91 3.75 6.21
CA ALA A 77 -6.34 3.79 6.49
C ALA A 77 -6.66 4.52 7.81
N ARG A 78 -5.87 4.29 8.87
CA ARG A 78 -6.02 5.03 10.13
C ARG A 78 -5.75 6.52 9.97
N GLY A 79 -4.70 6.89 9.25
CA GLY A 79 -4.42 8.29 8.93
C GLY A 79 -5.59 8.96 8.22
N LEU A 80 -6.18 8.30 7.22
CA LEU A 80 -7.38 8.80 6.56
C LEU A 80 -8.59 8.89 7.51
N VAL A 81 -8.78 7.91 8.40
CA VAL A 81 -9.86 7.95 9.41
C VAL A 81 -9.68 9.12 10.36
N ASP A 82 -8.44 9.46 10.75
CA ASP A 82 -8.15 10.60 11.61
C ASP A 82 -8.44 11.94 10.91
N GLU A 83 -8.08 12.07 9.64
CA GLU A 83 -8.45 13.22 8.80
C GLU A 83 -9.98 13.33 8.65
N ILE A 84 -10.67 12.22 8.35
CA ILE A 84 -12.15 12.22 8.28
C ILE A 84 -12.74 12.61 9.63
N ARG A 85 -12.19 12.13 10.76
CA ARG A 85 -12.69 12.47 12.09
C ARG A 85 -12.58 13.97 12.37
N ALA A 86 -11.53 14.62 11.88
CA ALA A 86 -11.31 16.05 12.05
C ALA A 86 -12.29 16.91 11.23
N HIS A 87 -12.69 16.44 10.04
CA HIS A 87 -13.48 17.24 9.09
C HIS A 87 -14.95 16.80 8.94
N HIS A 88 -15.21 15.49 8.90
CA HIS A 88 -16.54 14.88 8.72
C HIS A 88 -16.76 13.73 9.72
N PRO A 89 -16.86 14.00 11.03
CA PRO A 89 -17.12 12.96 12.02
C PRO A 89 -18.46 12.24 11.80
N ASP A 90 -19.41 12.83 11.05
CA ASP A 90 -20.67 12.23 10.62
C ASP A 90 -20.50 11.05 9.64
N TRP A 91 -19.33 10.91 9.02
CA TRP A 91 -18.99 9.81 8.12
C TRP A 91 -18.46 8.59 8.86
N LEU A 92 -18.27 8.67 10.18
CA LEU A 92 -17.67 7.61 10.96
C LEU A 92 -18.71 6.86 11.80
N VAL A 93 -18.51 5.55 11.92
CA VAL A 93 -19.24 4.68 12.84
C VAL A 93 -18.68 4.87 14.25
N ALA A 94 -19.55 5.10 15.23
CA ALA A 94 -19.16 5.38 16.62
C ALA A 94 -18.46 4.21 17.34
N GLY A 95 -18.68 2.97 16.88
CA GLY A 95 -18.10 1.75 17.44
C GLY A 95 -17.78 0.74 16.32
N PRO A 96 -16.68 0.94 15.57
CA PRO A 96 -16.35 0.07 14.45
C PRO A 96 -15.95 -1.34 14.95
N ASP A 97 -16.35 -2.39 14.24
CA ASP A 97 -15.86 -3.75 14.50
C ASP A 97 -14.49 -3.94 13.85
N LEU A 98 -13.45 -4.02 14.69
CA LEU A 98 -12.05 -4.10 14.26
C LEU A 98 -11.46 -5.52 14.40
N ALA A 99 -12.29 -6.54 14.61
CA ALA A 99 -11.83 -7.90 14.84
C ALA A 99 -10.92 -8.42 13.69
N SER A 100 -11.26 -8.11 12.44
CA SER A 100 -10.45 -8.49 11.27
C SER A 100 -9.10 -7.77 11.23
N HIS A 101 -9.01 -6.50 11.65
CA HIS A 101 -7.76 -5.75 11.68
C HIS A 101 -6.80 -6.34 12.71
N VAL A 102 -7.32 -6.66 13.90
CA VAL A 102 -6.54 -7.30 14.96
C VAL A 102 -6.01 -8.66 14.48
N GLN A 103 -6.87 -9.48 13.87
CA GLN A 103 -6.44 -10.77 13.32
C GLN A 103 -5.37 -10.63 12.24
N GLU A 104 -5.48 -9.63 11.38
CA GLU A 104 -4.52 -9.39 10.31
C GLU A 104 -3.16 -8.91 10.84
N VAL A 105 -3.13 -8.00 11.82
CA VAL A 105 -1.89 -7.58 12.51
C VAL A 105 -1.22 -8.78 13.19
N GLU A 106 -1.99 -9.59 13.91
CA GLU A 106 -1.46 -10.79 14.56
C GLU A 106 -0.94 -11.81 13.55
N ARG A 107 -1.59 -11.93 12.38
CA ARG A 107 -1.11 -12.77 11.29
C ARG A 107 0.23 -12.26 10.72
N ARG A 108 0.41 -10.94 10.53
CA ARG A 108 1.68 -10.36 10.07
C ARG A 108 2.81 -10.61 11.08
N ARG A 109 2.56 -10.35 12.37
CA ARG A 109 3.50 -10.66 13.45
C ARG A 109 3.86 -12.13 13.50
N TRP A 110 2.88 -13.02 13.32
CA TRP A 110 3.10 -14.46 13.28
C TRP A 110 4.00 -14.87 12.11
N VAL A 111 3.83 -14.28 10.92
CA VAL A 111 4.70 -14.55 9.76
C VAL A 111 6.16 -14.20 10.09
N TRP A 112 6.41 -13.04 10.70
CA TRP A 112 7.78 -12.67 11.09
C TRP A 112 8.39 -13.63 12.10
N ARG A 113 7.63 -14.04 13.13
CA ARG A 113 8.07 -15.06 14.09
C ARG A 113 8.39 -16.40 13.40
N LYS A 114 7.58 -16.82 12.43
CA LYS A 114 7.85 -18.04 11.67
C LYS A 114 9.12 -17.96 10.84
N LEU A 115 9.39 -16.81 10.23
CA LEU A 115 10.63 -16.59 9.50
C LEU A 115 11.85 -16.55 10.43
N GLU A 116 11.69 -16.16 11.70
CA GLU A 116 12.70 -16.28 12.75
C GLU A 116 13.05 -17.71 13.12
N GLU A 117 12.04 -18.55 13.27
CA GLU A 117 12.19 -19.97 13.59
C GLU A 117 12.72 -20.77 12.39
N ASP A 118 12.23 -20.46 11.19
CA ASP A 118 12.56 -21.15 9.94
C ASP A 118 12.68 -20.13 8.78
N ARG A 119 13.92 -19.86 8.37
CA ARG A 119 14.24 -18.95 7.26
C ARG A 119 13.65 -19.40 5.92
N THR A 120 13.33 -20.69 5.80
CA THR A 120 12.76 -21.28 4.58
C THR A 120 11.24 -21.32 4.60
N TYR A 121 10.61 -20.88 5.70
CA TYR A 121 9.18 -20.92 5.92
C TYR A 121 8.42 -20.34 4.71
N ARG A 122 7.41 -21.09 4.26
CA ARG A 122 6.46 -20.67 3.24
C ARG A 122 5.06 -21.17 3.61
N PRO A 123 4.02 -20.33 3.55
CA PRO A 123 2.66 -20.77 3.80
C PRO A 123 2.23 -21.85 2.81
N ALA A 124 1.56 -22.89 3.28
CA ALA A 124 1.14 -24.04 2.46
C ALA A 124 0.28 -23.62 1.25
N ASN A 125 -0.58 -22.61 1.41
CA ASN A 125 -1.50 -22.15 0.38
C ASN A 125 -0.93 -21.05 -0.55
N PHE A 126 0.33 -20.64 -0.35
CA PHE A 126 0.92 -19.55 -1.15
C PHE A 126 1.04 -19.93 -2.63
N ILE A 127 1.54 -21.13 -2.94
CA ILE A 127 1.74 -21.60 -4.32
C ILE A 127 0.41 -21.64 -5.07
N ALA A 128 -0.66 -22.12 -4.43
CA ALA A 128 -1.98 -22.25 -5.02
C ALA A 128 -2.58 -20.89 -5.43
N ARG A 129 -2.15 -19.78 -4.81
CA ARG A 129 -2.61 -18.42 -5.09
C ARG A 129 -1.58 -17.56 -5.83
N GLN A 130 -0.42 -18.12 -6.16
CA GLN A 130 0.69 -17.38 -6.77
C GLN A 130 0.32 -16.80 -8.14
N GLY A 131 -0.40 -17.56 -8.99
CA GLY A 131 -0.84 -17.09 -10.30
C GLY A 131 -1.79 -15.88 -10.24
N PHE A 132 -2.66 -15.81 -9.23
CA PHE A 132 -3.56 -14.68 -9.00
C PHE A 132 -2.79 -13.40 -8.61
N LEU A 133 -1.80 -13.51 -7.72
CA LEU A 133 -0.93 -12.39 -7.31
C LEU A 133 -0.17 -11.79 -8.49
N TYR A 134 0.38 -12.62 -9.39
CA TYR A 134 1.06 -12.15 -10.60
C TYR A 134 0.10 -11.44 -11.57
N ALA A 135 -1.11 -11.97 -11.75
CA ALA A 135 -2.11 -11.38 -12.64
C ALA A 135 -2.61 -10.02 -12.14
N ALA A 136 -2.87 -9.89 -10.83
CA ALA A 136 -3.35 -8.65 -10.21
C ALA A 136 -2.28 -7.54 -10.26
N ILE A 137 -1.01 -7.86 -9.97
CA ILE A 137 0.11 -6.89 -10.04
C ILE A 137 0.36 -6.47 -11.50
N GLY A 138 0.30 -7.41 -12.45
CA GLY A 138 0.44 -7.13 -13.88
C GLY A 138 -0.62 -6.15 -14.38
N ALA A 139 -1.90 -6.40 -14.05
CA ALA A 139 -3.01 -5.54 -14.46
C ALA A 139 -2.88 -4.11 -13.90
N SER A 140 -2.41 -3.95 -12.66
CA SER A 140 -2.18 -2.65 -12.05
C SER A 140 -1.07 -1.85 -12.76
N MET A 141 0.07 -2.48 -13.05
CA MET A 141 1.16 -1.84 -13.78
C MET A 141 0.77 -1.46 -15.21
N ASP A 142 0.01 -2.30 -15.90
CA ASP A 142 -0.45 -2.02 -17.25
C ASP A 142 -1.43 -0.85 -17.29
N ARG A 143 -2.31 -0.72 -16.29
CA ARG A 143 -3.19 0.45 -16.13
C ARG A 143 -2.37 1.74 -15.94
N GLN A 144 -1.34 1.71 -15.09
CA GLN A 144 -0.44 2.85 -14.91
C GLN A 144 0.33 3.21 -16.19
N ARG A 145 0.77 2.21 -16.97
CA ARG A 145 1.44 2.43 -18.26
C ARG A 145 0.50 3.08 -19.27
N VAL A 146 -0.75 2.65 -19.34
CA VAL A 146 -1.78 3.23 -20.23
C VAL A 146 -2.03 4.69 -19.88
N VAL A 147 -2.22 5.00 -18.59
CA VAL A 147 -2.42 6.40 -18.12
C VAL A 147 -1.20 7.26 -18.45
N ARG A 148 0.02 6.78 -18.17
CA ARG A 148 1.26 7.52 -18.50
C ARG A 148 1.40 7.77 -20.00
N ARG A 149 1.03 6.80 -20.85
CA ARG A 149 1.06 6.95 -22.32
C ARG A 149 0.02 7.95 -22.80
N ALA A 150 -1.19 7.92 -22.27
CA ALA A 150 -2.26 8.86 -22.62
C ALA A 150 -1.85 10.30 -22.28
N ARG A 151 -1.32 10.53 -21.07
CA ARG A 151 -0.79 11.84 -20.65
C ARG A 151 0.33 12.34 -21.56
N LYS A 152 1.30 11.48 -21.86
CA LYS A 152 2.41 11.85 -22.77
C LYS A 152 1.95 12.18 -24.19
N ALA A 153 0.82 11.62 -24.62
CA ALA A 153 0.22 11.88 -25.91
C ALA A 153 -0.73 13.10 -25.92
N GLY A 154 -0.88 13.82 -24.80
CA GLY A 154 -1.84 14.92 -24.67
C GLY A 154 -3.30 14.47 -24.76
N ILE A 155 -3.57 13.17 -24.57
CA ILE A 155 -4.92 12.61 -24.59
C ILE A 155 -5.53 12.83 -23.21
N ALA A 156 -6.72 13.42 -23.18
CA ALA A 156 -7.51 13.56 -21.96
C ALA A 156 -7.63 12.19 -21.28
N VAL A 157 -7.08 12.09 -20.06
CA VAL A 157 -7.26 10.90 -19.24
C VAL A 157 -8.69 10.94 -18.74
N PRO A 158 -9.45 9.82 -18.80
CA PRO A 158 -10.78 9.78 -18.22
C PRO A 158 -10.76 10.28 -16.78
N SER A 159 -11.67 11.19 -16.45
CA SER A 159 -11.85 11.63 -15.06
C SER A 159 -12.04 10.38 -14.20
N PRO A 160 -11.35 10.28 -13.06
CA PRO A 160 -11.49 9.11 -12.22
C PRO A 160 -12.83 9.10 -11.46
N VAL A 161 -13.65 10.15 -11.65
CA VAL A 161 -15.05 10.27 -11.24
C VAL A 161 -15.97 9.87 -12.39
N GLU A 162 -16.79 8.84 -12.18
CA GLU A 162 -17.69 8.31 -13.22
C GLU A 162 -18.91 9.22 -13.50
N SER A 163 -19.20 10.17 -12.62
CA SER A 163 -20.31 11.12 -12.76
C SER A 163 -19.86 12.45 -13.39
N ILE A 164 -20.41 12.76 -14.56
CA ILE A 164 -20.14 14.00 -15.32
C ILE A 164 -20.54 15.23 -14.51
N ASP A 165 -21.70 15.22 -13.86
CA ASP A 165 -22.19 16.36 -13.09
C ASP A 165 -21.26 16.70 -11.91
N VAL A 166 -20.72 15.66 -11.26
CA VAL A 166 -19.75 15.83 -10.17
C VAL A 166 -18.43 16.37 -10.71
N ALA A 167 -17.94 15.86 -11.84
CA ALA A 167 -16.71 16.36 -12.46
C ALA A 167 -16.82 17.85 -12.82
N VAL A 168 -17.92 18.26 -13.46
CA VAL A 168 -18.18 19.66 -13.80
C VAL A 168 -18.25 20.54 -12.56
N ALA A 169 -18.91 20.09 -11.50
CA ALA A 169 -19.04 20.86 -10.26
C ALA A 169 -17.71 21.04 -9.50
N LEU A 170 -16.74 20.14 -9.68
CA LEU A 170 -15.44 20.17 -8.99
C LEU A 170 -14.34 20.83 -9.82
N GLN A 171 -14.50 20.96 -11.14
CA GLN A 171 -13.49 21.53 -12.03
C GLN A 171 -12.94 22.89 -11.57
N PRO A 172 -13.74 23.85 -11.07
CA PRO A 172 -13.21 25.12 -10.59
C PRO A 172 -12.25 24.99 -9.40
N ILE A 173 -12.38 23.93 -8.60
CA ILE A 173 -11.48 23.65 -7.47
C ILE A 173 -10.19 23.03 -8.00
N VAL A 174 -10.29 22.12 -8.97
CA VAL A 174 -9.16 21.48 -9.64
C VAL A 174 -8.30 22.53 -10.35
N ASP A 175 -8.93 23.44 -11.09
CA ASP A 175 -8.25 24.51 -11.84
C ASP A 175 -7.53 25.52 -10.94
N ALA A 176 -7.93 25.61 -9.66
CA ALA A 176 -7.31 26.50 -8.68
C ALA A 176 -6.07 25.90 -7.99
N LEU A 177 -5.84 24.60 -8.13
CA LEU A 177 -4.69 23.89 -7.55
C LEU A 177 -3.52 23.82 -8.54
N PRO A 178 -2.26 23.77 -8.06
CA PRO A 178 -1.13 23.41 -8.90
C PRO A 178 -1.37 22.04 -9.55
N GLU A 179 -1.08 21.91 -10.86
CA GLU A 179 -1.36 20.70 -11.64
C GLU A 179 -0.89 19.39 -10.97
N PRO A 180 0.34 19.29 -10.39
CA PRO A 180 0.77 18.06 -9.73
C PRO A 180 -0.04 17.71 -8.47
N GLU A 181 -0.50 18.73 -7.75
CA GLU A 181 -1.30 18.57 -6.53
C GLU A 181 -2.74 18.20 -6.87
N ALA A 182 -3.33 18.86 -7.86
CA ALA A 182 -4.64 18.51 -8.42
C ALA A 182 -4.68 17.04 -8.84
N ASP A 183 -3.70 16.63 -9.64
CA ASP A 183 -3.55 15.25 -10.13
C ASP A 183 -3.48 14.23 -8.99
N TRP A 184 -2.65 14.52 -7.98
CA TRP A 184 -2.47 13.62 -6.84
C TRP A 184 -3.74 13.52 -6.02
N ARG A 185 -4.39 14.65 -5.69
CA ARG A 185 -5.63 14.69 -4.90
C ARG A 185 -6.77 13.99 -5.62
N GLU A 186 -6.99 14.24 -6.91
CA GLU A 186 -8.03 13.58 -7.70
C GLU A 186 -7.78 12.07 -7.82
N GLY A 187 -6.54 11.68 -8.09
CA GLY A 187 -6.14 10.28 -8.19
C GLY A 187 -6.33 9.52 -6.87
N ALA A 188 -5.91 10.13 -5.75
CA ALA A 188 -6.09 9.59 -4.42
C ALA A 188 -7.59 9.46 -4.09
N ALA A 189 -8.35 10.55 -4.24
CA ALA A 189 -9.78 10.58 -3.96
C ALA A 189 -10.52 9.43 -4.63
N ALA A 190 -10.26 9.20 -5.92
CA ALA A 190 -10.93 8.15 -6.66
C ALA A 190 -10.41 6.74 -6.34
N ALA A 191 -9.11 6.57 -6.07
CA ALA A 191 -8.56 5.28 -5.66
C ALA A 191 -9.16 4.83 -4.32
N TRP A 192 -9.19 5.72 -3.34
CA TRP A 192 -9.77 5.45 -2.03
C TRP A 192 -11.29 5.31 -2.09
N TRP A 193 -11.99 6.06 -2.95
CA TRP A 193 -13.42 5.87 -3.19
C TRP A 193 -13.72 4.46 -3.71
N ARG A 194 -13.05 4.03 -4.79
CA ARG A 194 -13.27 2.71 -5.39
C ARG A 194 -12.97 1.57 -4.43
N GLY A 195 -11.88 1.70 -3.66
CA GLY A 195 -11.50 0.68 -2.68
C GLY A 195 -12.39 0.64 -1.45
N ALA A 196 -12.76 1.78 -0.87
CA ALA A 196 -13.50 1.82 0.40
C ALA A 196 -15.02 1.71 0.22
N ILE A 197 -15.57 2.41 -0.77
CA ILE A 197 -17.02 2.64 -0.92
C ILE A 197 -17.55 1.98 -2.20
N GLY A 198 -16.87 2.19 -3.34
CA GLY A 198 -17.31 1.74 -4.67
C GLY A 198 -17.27 0.23 -4.91
N GLY A 199 -16.61 -0.55 -4.05
CA GLY A 199 -16.67 -2.00 -4.06
C GLY A 199 -15.80 -2.69 -5.12
N ASP A 200 -14.69 -2.08 -5.54
CA ASP A 200 -13.73 -2.72 -6.46
C ASP A 200 -13.14 -3.98 -5.82
N GLU A 201 -13.43 -5.15 -6.40
CA GLU A 201 -12.99 -6.46 -5.90
C GLU A 201 -11.46 -6.58 -5.85
N ASN A 202 -10.73 -5.84 -6.70
CA ASN A 202 -9.27 -5.83 -6.73
C ASN A 202 -8.66 -5.03 -5.57
N LEU A 203 -9.46 -4.23 -4.86
CA LEU A 203 -9.05 -3.39 -3.73
C LEU A 203 -9.68 -3.86 -2.42
N THR A 204 -9.98 -5.16 -2.32
CA THR A 204 -10.62 -5.77 -1.16
C THR A 204 -9.88 -5.47 0.15
N ASP A 205 -8.55 -5.52 0.17
CA ASP A 205 -7.76 -5.20 1.38
C ASP A 205 -8.04 -3.76 1.87
N LEU A 206 -8.14 -2.80 0.96
CA LEU A 206 -8.42 -1.40 1.28
C LEU A 206 -9.82 -1.22 1.84
N ARG A 207 -10.78 -1.93 1.24
CA ARG A 207 -12.17 -1.99 1.73
C ARG A 207 -12.19 -2.53 3.16
N ASP A 208 -11.52 -3.64 3.41
CA ASP A 208 -11.58 -4.32 4.69
C ASP A 208 -10.94 -3.48 5.81
N TYR A 209 -9.93 -2.65 5.49
CA TYR A 209 -9.34 -1.71 6.43
C TYR A 209 -10.19 -0.47 6.72
N LEU A 210 -10.90 0.09 5.74
CA LEU A 210 -11.64 1.34 5.94
C LEU A 210 -13.12 1.13 6.28
N ARG A 211 -13.77 0.16 5.65
CA ARG A 211 -15.22 -0.01 5.73
C ARG A 211 -15.77 -0.15 7.15
N PRO A 212 -15.09 -0.80 8.11
CA PRO A 212 -15.57 -0.83 9.49
C PRO A 212 -15.74 0.56 10.12
N TYR A 213 -14.93 1.54 9.70
CA TYR A 213 -14.98 2.90 10.20
C TYR A 213 -16.03 3.76 9.50
N LEU A 214 -16.42 3.45 8.26
CA LEU A 214 -17.20 4.35 7.41
C LEU A 214 -18.70 4.08 7.49
N ALA A 215 -19.47 5.12 7.80
CA ALA A 215 -20.92 5.17 7.61
C ALA A 215 -21.23 5.46 6.13
N VAL A 216 -21.01 4.45 5.26
CA VAL A 216 -21.03 4.61 3.79
C VAL A 216 -22.28 5.27 3.24
N ASP A 217 -23.44 5.08 3.88
CA ASP A 217 -24.71 5.67 3.47
C ASP A 217 -24.75 7.20 3.59
N HIS A 218 -23.84 7.80 4.37
CA HIS A 218 -23.74 9.26 4.54
C HIS A 218 -22.77 9.92 3.55
N ILE A 219 -22.04 9.12 2.76
CA ILE A 219 -20.91 9.59 1.96
C ILE A 219 -21.30 9.57 0.48
N ALA A 220 -21.64 10.75 -0.05
CA ALA A 220 -21.84 10.94 -1.48
C ALA A 220 -20.50 11.14 -2.21
N VAL A 221 -20.36 10.60 -3.43
CA VAL A 221 -19.12 10.70 -4.23
C VAL A 221 -18.64 12.15 -4.40
N GLY A 222 -19.55 13.09 -4.62
CA GLY A 222 -19.19 14.52 -4.74
C GLY A 222 -18.67 15.13 -3.44
N ARG A 223 -19.21 14.72 -2.28
CA ARG A 223 -18.70 15.16 -0.97
C ARG A 223 -17.32 14.57 -0.70
N TRP A 224 -17.13 13.29 -1.02
CA TRP A 224 -15.85 12.61 -0.89
C TRP A 224 -14.75 13.27 -1.73
N MET A 225 -15.02 13.50 -3.02
CA MET A 225 -14.06 14.15 -3.90
C MET A 225 -13.72 15.57 -3.45
N ARG A 226 -14.71 16.34 -2.99
CA ARG A 226 -14.48 17.67 -2.44
C ARG A 226 -13.57 17.63 -1.21
N PHE A 227 -13.81 16.73 -0.26
CA PHE A 227 -12.96 16.55 0.92
C PHE A 227 -11.48 16.38 0.53
N TRP A 228 -11.15 15.51 -0.44
CA TRP A 228 -9.77 15.33 -0.90
C TRP A 228 -9.18 16.58 -1.57
N LEU A 229 -9.99 17.32 -2.32
CA LEU A 229 -9.54 18.52 -3.03
C LEU A 229 -9.33 19.72 -2.11
N THR A 230 -10.07 19.84 -1.01
CA THR A 230 -10.10 21.08 -0.21
C THR A 230 -9.68 20.93 1.24
N GLU A 231 -9.77 19.73 1.81
CA GLU A 231 -9.66 19.53 3.27
C GLU A 231 -8.57 18.54 3.66
N ALA A 232 -8.36 17.47 2.88
CA ALA A 232 -7.35 16.47 3.20
C ALA A 232 -5.95 17.10 3.32
N SER A 233 -5.35 16.96 4.50
CA SER A 233 -3.96 17.28 4.77
C SER A 233 -3.12 16.16 4.20
N SER A 234 -2.31 16.47 3.20
CA SER A 234 -1.37 15.54 2.55
C SER A 234 -0.54 14.71 3.53
#